data_AF-A0A0Q8QKL4-F1
#
_entry.id   AF-A0A0Q8QKL4-F1
#
_cell.length_a   1.000
_cell.length_b   1.000
_cell.length_c   1.000
_cell.angle_alpha   90.00
_cell.angle_beta   90.00
_cell.angle_gamma   90.00
#
_symmetry.space_group_name_H-M   'P 1'
#
loop_
_entity.id
_entity.type
_entity.pdbx_description
1 polymer ?
#
loop_
_entity_poly.entity_id
_entity_poly.type
_entity_poly.pdbx_seq_one_letter_code
_entity_poly.pdbx_strand_id
1 'polypeptide(L)'
;MAALAALAVLSGQPGMTASSCGKLAEQSYRQKAELPRGVVEAIGVDIAEKGQAYQRGDVMQPGLPLYRFVSATRSGCRIRINYEQGGFAHRWGTFSLFHIAGAWRVTGTR
;
A
#
# COMPACT_ATOMS: atom_id res chain seq x y z
N MET A 1 34.11 -23.57 -43.11
CA MET A 1 33.90 -22.13 -42.86
C MET A 1 32.74 -21.66 -43.72
N ALA A 2 31.59 -21.39 -43.12
CA ALA A 2 30.58 -20.41 -43.54
C ALA A 2 29.42 -20.48 -42.53
N ALA A 3 29.13 -19.34 -41.92
CA ALA A 3 28.20 -19.15 -40.81
C ALA A 3 26.74 -19.06 -41.29
N LEU A 4 25.81 -19.52 -40.45
CA LEU A 4 24.40 -19.12 -40.51
C LEU A 4 23.95 -18.79 -39.08
N ALA A 5 23.77 -17.50 -38.86
CA ALA A 5 23.26 -16.91 -37.63
C ALA A 5 21.78 -17.28 -37.46
N ALA A 6 21.45 -17.93 -36.33
CA ALA A 6 20.07 -18.13 -35.94
C ALA A 6 19.56 -16.89 -35.20
N LEU A 7 18.52 -16.26 -35.77
CA LEU A 7 17.82 -15.12 -35.22
C LEU A 7 17.26 -15.43 -33.82
N ALA A 8 17.51 -14.50 -32.89
CA ALA A 8 16.85 -14.45 -31.60
C ALA A 8 15.35 -14.18 -31.80
N VAL A 9 14.51 -15.15 -31.44
CA VAL A 9 13.07 -14.93 -31.29
C VAL A 9 12.84 -14.24 -29.95
N LEU A 10 12.68 -12.91 -29.99
CA LEU A 10 11.95 -12.19 -28.97
C LEU A 10 10.47 -12.51 -29.13
N SER A 11 9.98 -13.53 -28.43
CA SER A 11 8.56 -13.62 -28.09
C SER A 11 8.40 -13.11 -26.66
N GLY A 12 7.80 -11.93 -26.58
CA GLY A 12 7.54 -11.19 -25.37
C GLY A 12 6.85 -12.01 -24.28
N GLN A 13 7.07 -11.53 -23.07
CA GLN A 13 6.57 -11.99 -21.80
C GLN A 13 5.15 -12.57 -21.91
N PRO A 14 4.86 -13.74 -21.30
CA PRO A 14 3.48 -14.11 -21.04
C PRO A 14 2.89 -12.98 -20.20
N GLY A 15 1.95 -12.25 -20.79
CA GLY A 15 1.21 -11.20 -20.13
C GLY A 15 0.74 -11.74 -18.80
N MET A 16 1.16 -11.08 -17.71
CA MET A 16 0.49 -11.20 -16.43
C MET A 16 -0.95 -10.81 -16.69
N THR A 17 -1.77 -11.83 -16.94
CA THR A 17 -3.20 -11.73 -16.95
C THR A 17 -3.56 -11.00 -15.68
N ALA A 18 -4.30 -9.90 -15.82
CA ALA A 18 -4.98 -9.25 -14.74
C ALA A 18 -5.95 -10.28 -14.14
N SER A 19 -5.46 -11.18 -13.30
CA SER A 19 -6.26 -12.03 -12.44
C SER A 19 -6.86 -11.11 -11.38
N SER A 20 -7.92 -10.46 -11.86
CA SER A 20 -9.21 -10.39 -11.19
C SER A 20 -9.09 -10.32 -9.69
N CYS A 21 -9.03 -9.09 -9.19
CA CYS A 21 -9.65 -8.81 -7.92
C CYS A 21 -11.14 -9.17 -8.00
N GLY A 22 -11.44 -10.46 -7.86
CA GLY A 22 -12.79 -10.94 -7.64
C GLY A 22 -13.34 -10.38 -6.34
N LYS A 23 -14.63 -10.62 -6.09
CA LYS A 23 -15.23 -10.49 -4.76
C LYS A 23 -14.56 -11.49 -3.82
N LEU A 24 -13.39 -11.13 -3.30
CA LEU A 24 -12.73 -11.86 -2.22
C LEU A 24 -13.45 -11.53 -0.91
N ALA A 25 -13.50 -12.51 -0.02
CA ALA A 25 -13.94 -12.30 1.36
C ALA A 25 -13.13 -11.15 1.99
N GLU A 26 -13.78 -10.39 2.87
CA GLU A 26 -13.12 -9.28 3.55
C GLU A 26 -11.98 -9.81 4.42
N GLN A 27 -10.78 -9.25 4.23
CA GLN A 27 -9.60 -9.56 5.02
C GLN A 27 -9.29 -8.36 5.91
N SER A 28 -9.15 -8.61 7.21
CA SER A 28 -8.78 -7.60 8.20
C SER A 28 -7.32 -7.76 8.61
N TYR A 29 -6.61 -6.64 8.74
CA TYR A 29 -5.21 -6.57 9.16
C TYR A 29 -5.12 -5.73 10.43
N ARG A 30 -4.44 -6.25 11.44
CA ARG A 30 -4.26 -5.59 12.75
C ARG A 30 -2.91 -4.91 12.88
N GLN A 31 -1.95 -5.26 12.02
CA GLN A 31 -0.60 -4.70 12.01
C GLN A 31 -0.25 -4.20 10.61
N LYS A 32 0.54 -3.12 10.53
CA LYS A 32 1.08 -2.59 9.27
C LYS A 32 1.92 -3.66 8.55
N ALA A 33 2.66 -4.48 9.29
CA ALA A 33 3.49 -5.56 8.73
C ALA A 33 2.69 -6.65 7.99
N GLU A 34 1.38 -6.78 8.25
CA GLU A 34 0.50 -7.76 7.60
C GLU A 34 -0.03 -7.26 6.25
N LEU A 35 0.21 -5.98 5.91
CA LEU A 35 -0.33 -5.39 4.69
C LEU A 35 0.27 -6.03 3.44
N PRO A 36 -0.51 -6.14 2.35
CA PRO A 36 0.02 -6.55 1.06
C PRO A 36 1.20 -5.67 0.62
N ARG A 37 2.17 -6.28 -0.05
CA ARG A 37 3.35 -5.58 -0.59
C ARG A 37 2.93 -4.39 -1.47
N GLY A 38 3.63 -3.27 -1.34
CA GLY A 38 3.40 -2.08 -2.16
C GLY A 38 2.30 -1.16 -1.61
N VAL A 39 1.56 -1.57 -0.58
CA VAL A 39 0.48 -0.75 -0.01
C VAL A 39 1.06 0.48 0.69
N VAL A 40 2.02 0.29 1.59
CA VAL A 40 2.61 1.40 2.37
C VAL A 40 3.37 2.34 1.45
N GLU A 41 4.13 1.79 0.50
CA GLU A 41 4.86 2.54 -0.52
C GLU A 41 3.92 3.38 -1.39
N ALA A 42 2.73 2.88 -1.70
CA ALA A 42 1.74 3.62 -2.48
C ALA A 42 1.14 4.82 -1.74
N ILE A 43 1.09 4.80 -0.39
CA ILE A 43 0.64 5.93 0.41
C ILE A 43 1.67 7.07 0.34
N GLY A 44 2.96 6.74 0.26
CA GLY A 44 4.04 7.70 0.09
C GLY A 44 4.34 8.57 1.31
N VAL A 45 3.79 8.22 2.48
CA VAL A 45 4.12 8.84 3.78
C VAL A 45 4.54 7.78 4.77
N ASP A 46 5.37 8.15 5.73
CA ASP A 46 5.73 7.26 6.82
C ASP A 46 4.56 7.09 7.80
N ILE A 47 4.29 5.83 8.14
CA ILE A 47 3.22 5.42 9.06
C ILE A 47 3.86 4.54 10.12
N ALA A 48 3.81 4.93 11.39
CA ALA A 48 4.25 4.10 12.50
C ALA A 48 3.41 2.81 12.61
N GLU A 49 4.05 1.72 13.03
CA GLU A 49 3.32 0.54 13.49
C GLU A 49 2.60 0.83 14.82
N LYS A 50 1.53 0.09 15.10
CA LYS A 50 0.86 0.17 16.40
C LYS A 50 1.84 -0.07 17.54
N GLY A 51 1.88 0.86 18.50
CA GLY A 51 2.79 0.82 19.65
C GLY A 51 4.16 1.45 19.41
N GLN A 52 4.53 1.78 18.17
CA GLN A 52 5.74 2.55 17.90
C GLN A 52 5.57 4.04 18.22
N ALA A 53 6.70 4.72 18.41
CA ALA A 53 6.75 6.16 18.60
C ALA A 53 6.26 6.87 17.33
N TYR A 54 5.43 7.88 17.53
CA TYR A 54 4.88 8.73 16.48
C TYR A 54 4.51 10.07 17.11
N GLN A 55 4.31 11.10 16.29
CA GLN A 55 3.84 12.39 16.77
C GLN A 55 2.37 12.27 17.16
N ARG A 56 2.05 12.29 18.45
CA ARG A 56 0.67 12.13 18.94
C ARG A 56 -0.10 13.45 19.05
N GLY A 57 0.55 14.49 19.54
CA GLY A 57 -0.09 15.79 19.80
C GLY A 57 0.40 16.87 18.85
N ASP A 58 0.13 18.12 19.24
CA ASP A 58 0.33 19.32 18.43
C ASP A 58 1.80 19.71 18.18
N VAL A 59 2.73 18.93 18.72
CA VAL A 59 4.17 19.19 18.66
C VAL A 59 4.82 18.33 17.59
N MET A 60 5.34 18.98 16.54
CA MET A 60 6.19 18.34 15.54
C MET A 60 7.53 17.94 16.16
N GLN A 61 7.77 16.64 16.31
CA GLN A 61 9.05 16.09 16.76
C GLN A 61 9.85 15.55 15.57
N PRO A 62 11.07 16.05 15.33
CA PRO A 62 11.91 15.56 14.24
C PRO A 62 12.12 14.05 14.30
N GLY A 63 12.06 13.38 13.14
CA GLY A 63 12.31 11.94 13.04
C GLY A 63 11.17 11.03 13.51
N LEU A 64 10.05 11.58 13.97
CA LEU A 64 8.85 10.81 14.28
C LEU A 64 7.81 10.91 13.15
N PRO A 65 7.18 9.80 12.75
CA PRO A 65 6.10 9.82 11.77
C PRO A 65 4.87 10.56 12.32
N LEU A 66 4.15 11.23 11.42
CA LEU A 66 2.91 11.95 11.73
C LEU A 66 1.70 11.02 11.86
N TYR A 67 1.76 9.87 11.19
CA TYR A 67 0.67 8.91 11.09
C TYR A 67 1.02 7.63 11.85
N ARG A 68 0.01 7.01 12.46
CA ARG A 68 0.10 5.70 13.11
C ARG A 68 -0.96 4.76 12.55
N PHE A 69 -0.54 3.55 12.22
CA PHE A 69 -1.44 2.49 11.76
C PHE A 69 -2.40 2.07 12.88
N VAL A 70 -3.68 1.94 12.54
CA VAL A 70 -4.72 1.46 13.47
C VAL A 70 -5.24 0.10 13.03
N SER A 71 -5.69 -0.01 11.79
CA SER A 71 -6.19 -1.24 11.18
C SER A 71 -6.30 -1.09 9.67
N ALA A 72 -6.46 -2.19 8.95
CA ALA A 72 -6.87 -2.15 7.55
C ALA A 72 -7.87 -3.23 7.20
N THR A 73 -8.72 -2.95 6.22
CA THR A 73 -9.64 -3.93 5.63
C THR A 73 -9.50 -3.95 4.11
N ARG A 74 -9.41 -5.15 3.55
CA ARG A 74 -9.32 -5.38 2.11
C ARG A 74 -10.53 -6.16 1.62
N SER A 75 -11.11 -5.70 0.53
CA SER A 75 -12.12 -6.45 -0.23
C SER A 75 -11.78 -6.36 -1.72
N GLY A 76 -11.42 -7.50 -2.31
CA GLY A 76 -10.93 -7.57 -3.69
C GLY A 76 -9.70 -6.67 -3.93
N CYS A 77 -9.87 -5.68 -4.80
CA CYS A 77 -8.84 -4.71 -5.21
C CYS A 77 -8.80 -3.46 -4.33
N ARG A 78 -9.75 -3.31 -3.39
CA ARG A 78 -9.79 -2.14 -2.53
C ARG A 78 -9.22 -2.50 -1.17
N ILE A 79 -8.37 -1.63 -0.65
CA ILE A 79 -7.94 -1.67 0.74
C ILE A 79 -8.19 -0.31 1.39
N ARG A 80 -8.69 -0.33 2.61
CA ARG A 80 -8.88 0.85 3.45
C ARG A 80 -7.98 0.71 4.66
N ILE A 81 -7.19 1.74 4.95
CA ILE A 81 -6.28 1.77 6.09
C ILE A 81 -6.74 2.87 7.00
N ASN A 82 -7.17 2.51 8.19
CA ASN A 82 -7.46 3.45 9.24
C ASN A 82 -6.16 3.83 9.93
N TYR A 83 -5.98 5.13 10.12
CA TYR A 83 -4.82 5.68 10.77
C TYR A 83 -5.23 6.73 11.80
N GLU A 84 -4.27 7.01 12.65
CA GLU A 84 -4.31 8.10 13.61
C GLU A 84 -3.24 9.10 13.19
N GLN A 85 -3.64 10.34 12.97
CA GLN A 85 -2.78 11.45 12.61
C GLN A 85 -2.60 12.33 13.84
N GLY A 86 -1.36 12.57 14.25
CA GLY A 86 -1.07 13.63 15.21
C GLY A 86 -0.78 14.96 14.54
N GLY A 87 0.02 15.80 15.20
CA GLY A 87 0.13 17.22 14.87
C GLY A 87 -1.02 18.01 15.50
N PHE A 88 -1.22 19.25 15.04
CA PHE A 88 -2.04 20.32 15.67
C PHE A 88 -3.49 19.95 16.05
N ALA A 89 -4.03 18.91 15.44
CA ALA A 89 -5.29 18.33 15.87
C ALA A 89 -5.17 16.83 15.69
N HIS A 90 -4.96 16.13 16.79
CA HIS A 90 -5.00 14.67 16.83
C HIS A 90 -6.33 14.18 16.26
N ARG A 91 -6.27 13.42 15.17
CA ARG A 91 -7.46 12.99 14.42
C ARG A 91 -7.31 11.59 13.86
N TRP A 92 -8.43 10.95 13.57
CA TRP A 92 -8.46 9.67 12.85
C TRP A 92 -8.82 9.91 11.39
N GLY A 93 -8.29 9.07 10.52
CA GLY A 93 -8.56 9.14 9.10
C GLY A 93 -8.44 7.79 8.41
N THR A 94 -8.71 7.79 7.10
CA THR A 94 -8.64 6.60 6.28
C THR A 94 -7.94 6.87 4.95
N PHE A 95 -6.92 6.07 4.63
CA PHE A 95 -6.41 5.95 3.26
C PHE A 95 -7.23 4.91 2.51
N SER A 96 -7.77 5.27 1.35
CA SER A 96 -8.44 4.33 0.44
C SER A 96 -7.55 4.08 -0.77
N LEU A 97 -7.14 2.84 -0.99
CA LEU A 97 -6.31 2.45 -2.12
C LEU A 97 -7.04 1.44 -3.00
N PHE A 98 -6.67 1.44 -4.28
CA PHE A 98 -7.14 0.49 -5.26
C PHE A 98 -5.95 -0.13 -6.01
N HIS A 99 -6.00 -1.43 -6.24
CA HIS A 99 -4.97 -2.17 -6.98
C HIS A 99 -5.33 -2.19 -8.46
N ILE A 100 -4.46 -1.65 -9.32
CA ILE A 100 -4.66 -1.56 -10.77
C ILE A 100 -3.34 -1.91 -11.45
N ALA A 101 -3.40 -2.77 -12.47
CA ALA A 101 -2.24 -3.14 -13.28
C ALA A 101 -1.01 -3.55 -12.46
N GLY A 102 -1.23 -4.30 -11.36
CA GLY A 102 -0.16 -4.79 -10.49
C GLY A 102 0.31 -3.81 -9.41
N ALA A 103 -0.19 -2.57 -9.37
CA ALA A 103 0.24 -1.56 -8.41
C ALA A 103 -0.91 -1.03 -7.54
N TRP A 104 -0.63 -0.73 -6.28
CA TRP A 104 -1.55 0.00 -5.41
C TRP A 104 -1.50 1.49 -5.71
N ARG A 105 -2.67 2.13 -5.71
CA ARG A 105 -2.81 3.57 -5.93
C ARG A 105 -3.75 4.16 -4.90
N VAL A 106 -3.37 5.27 -4.27
CA VAL A 106 -4.28 6.03 -3.43
C VAL A 106 -5.39 6.60 -4.30
N THR A 107 -6.63 6.38 -3.87
CA THR A 107 -7.85 6.85 -4.53
C THR A 107 -8.60 7.88 -3.68
N GLY A 108 -8.25 8.01 -2.40
CA GLY A 108 -8.77 9.06 -1.55
C GLY A 108 -8.23 8.98 -0.14
N THR A 109 -8.35 10.10 0.55
CA THR A 109 -8.10 10.27 1.98
C THR A 109 -9.31 10.93 2.61
N ARG A 110 -9.70 10.47 3.79
CA ARG A 110 -10.76 11.05 4.61
C ARG A 110 -10.27 11.23 6.03
#